data_AF-A0A517IGW0-F1
#
_entry.id   AF-A0A517IGW0-F1
#
_cell.length_a   1.000
_cell.length_b   1.000
_cell.length_c   1.000
_cell.angle_alpha   90.00
_cell.angle_beta   90.00
_cell.angle_gamma   90.00
#
_symmetry.space_group_name_H-M   'P 1'
#
loop_
_entity.id
_entity.type
_entity.pdbx_description
1 polymer ?
#
loop_
_entity_poly.entity_id
_entity_poly.type
_entity_poly.pdbx_seq_one_letter_code
_entity_poly.pdbx_strand_id
1 'polypeptide(L)' 'MDYTKYISLLYRFGEYTAEDVARFVELGKLTPEQYEGITGEKYETSVVEQQEKVQ' A
#
# COMPACT_ATOMS: atom_id res chain seq x y z
N MET A 1 6.10 9.90 10.21
CA MET A 1 6.20 10.29 8.79
C MET A 1 4.96 9.74 8.11
N ASP A 2 4.09 10.59 7.56
CA ASP A 2 2.82 10.17 6.94
C ASP A 2 3.07 9.59 5.55
N TYR A 3 3.38 8.28 5.48
CA TYR A 3 3.64 7.58 4.22
C TYR A 3 2.45 7.68 3.24
N THR A 4 1.22 7.61 3.74
CA THR A 4 0.00 7.69 2.92
C THR A 4 -0.08 8.96 2.07
N LYS A 5 0.23 10.12 2.66
CA LYS A 5 0.18 11.41 1.94
C LYS A 5 1.26 11.49 0.87
N TYR A 6 2.47 11.02 1.19
CA TYR A 6 3.59 11.04 0.26
C TYR A 6 3.37 10.08 -0.91
N ILE A 7 2.94 8.86 -0.62
CA ILE A 7 2.65 7.83 -1.62
C ILE A 7 1.46 8.23 -2.50
N SER A 8 0.42 8.84 -1.93
CA SER A 8 -0.71 9.39 -2.69
C SER A 8 -0.27 10.46 -3.70
N LEU A 9 0.64 11.36 -3.30
CA LEU A 9 1.18 12.37 -4.21
C LEU A 9 2.00 11.71 -5.32
N LEU A 10 2.91 10.80 -5.00
CA LEU A 10 3.73 10.11 -6.01
C LEU A 10 2.88 9.31 -7.01
N TYR A 11 1.86 8.61 -6.52
CA TYR A 11 0.89 7.91 -7.37
C TYR A 11 0.15 8.89 -8.29
N ARG A 12 -0.31 10.03 -7.75
CA ARG A 12 -0.99 11.07 -8.55
C ARG A 12 -0.08 11.72 -9.58
N PHE A 13 1.21 11.86 -9.29
CA PHE A 13 2.21 12.37 -10.24
C PHE A 13 2.62 11.31 -11.29
N GLY A 14 2.18 10.06 -11.14
CA GLY A 14 2.56 8.95 -12.03
C GLY A 14 3.97 8.43 -11.77
N GLU A 15 4.60 8.81 -10.66
CA GLU A 15 5.89 8.29 -10.23
C GLU A 15 5.76 6.87 -9.69
N TYR A 16 4.61 6.55 -9.08
CA TYR A 16 4.28 5.22 -8.56
C TYR A 16 3.09 4.62 -9.29
N THR A 17 3.17 3.32 -9.51
CA THR A 17 2.08 2.47 -10.01
C THR A 17 1.29 1.84 -8.87
N ALA A 18 0.16 1.21 -9.18
CA ALA A 18 -0.62 0.49 -8.17
C ALA A 18 0.21 -0.64 -7.54
N GLU A 19 1.06 -1.30 -8.34
CA GLU A 19 2.01 -2.32 -7.85
C GLU A 19 3.00 -1.73 -6.84
N ASP A 20 3.54 -0.53 -7.08
CA ASP A 20 4.43 0.13 -6.11
C ASP A 20 3.71 0.42 -4.79
N VAL A 21 2.47 0.94 -4.86
CA VAL A 21 1.63 1.19 -3.68
C VAL A 21 1.34 -0.11 -2.93
N ALA A 22 1.12 -1.22 -3.65
CA ALA A 22 0.90 -2.55 -3.08
C ALA A 22 2.11 -3.03 -2.26
N ARG A 23 3.34 -2.80 -2.73
CA ARG A 23 4.56 -3.16 -1.97
C ARG A 23 4.63 -2.49 -0.60
N PHE A 24 4.13 -1.26 -0.48
CA PHE A 24 4.09 -0.58 0.81
C PHE A 24 3.05 -1.16 1.78
N VAL A 25 2.01 -1.81 1.26
CA VAL A 25 1.08 -2.62 2.07
C VAL A 25 1.79 -3.88 2.57
N GLU A 26 2.52 -4.58 1.70
CA GLU A 26 3.33 -5.75 2.07
C GLU A 26 4.40 -5.44 3.12
N LEU A 27 5.00 -4.25 3.05
CA LEU A 27 5.99 -3.75 4.02
C LEU A 27 5.38 -3.26 5.33
N GLY A 28 4.05 -3.33 5.49
CA GLY A 28 3.33 -2.83 6.67
C GLY A 28 3.40 -1.31 6.85
N LYS A 29 3.69 -0.56 5.77
CA LYS A 29 3.74 0.92 5.76
C LYS A 29 2.40 1.55 5.40
N LEU A 30 1.55 0.81 4.70
CA LEU A 30 0.18 1.16 4.33
C LEU A 30 -0.77 0.05 4.77
N THR A 31 -2.01 0.40 5.08
CA THR A 31 -3.09 -0.59 5.23
C THR A 31 -3.79 -0.84 3.88
N PRO A 32 -4.48 -1.98 3.71
CA PRO A 32 -5.31 -2.24 2.52
C PRO A 32 -6.33 -1.13 2.23
N GLU A 33 -6.91 -0.54 3.28
CA GLU A 33 -7.85 0.60 3.16
C GLU A 33 -7.17 1.85 2.63
N GLN A 34 -5.93 2.10 3.04
CA GLN A 34 -5.15 3.23 2.55
C GLN A 34 -4.69 3.01 1.10
N TYR A 35 -4.36 1.77 0.72
CA TYR A 35 -4.13 1.41 -0.68
C TYR A 35 -5.35 1.72 -1.53
N GLU A 36 -6.53 1.25 -1.14
CA GLU A 36 -7.78 1.49 -1.86
C GLU A 36 -8.07 2.99 -1.97
N GLY A 37 -7.80 3.77 -0.93
CA GLY A 37 -7.94 5.23 -0.95
C GLY A 37 -6.94 5.94 -1.89
N ILE A 38 -5.79 5.35 -2.19
CA ILE A 38 -4.77 5.93 -3.08
C ILE A 38 -5.00 5.51 -4.53
N THR A 39 -5.20 4.22 -4.77
CA THR A 39 -5.27 3.64 -6.12
C THR A 39 -6.70 3.60 -6.67
N GLY A 40 -7.70 3.58 -5.79
CA GLY A 40 -9.10 3.30 -6.15
C GLY A 40 -9.38 1.82 -6.40
N GLU A 41 -8.36 0.96 -6.23
CA GLU A 41 -8.44 -0.47 -6.47
C GLU A 41 -8.47 -1.23 -5.14
N LYS A 42 -9.23 -2.33 -5.10
CA LYS A 42 -9.17 -3.23 -3.95
C LYS A 42 -7.81 -3.88 -3.89
N TYR A 43 -7.21 -3.86 -2.71
CA TYR A 43 -5.99 -4.64 -2.47
C TYR A 43 -6.35 -6.13 -2.44
N GLU A 44 -6.21 -6.80 -3.59
CA GLU A 44 -6.43 -8.24 -3.71
C GLU A 44 -5.19 -9.00 -3.21
N THR A 45 -5.17 -9.25 -1.89
CA THR A 45 -4.12 -10.07 -1.29
C THR A 45 -4.34 -11.54 -1.68
N SER A 46 -3.78 -11.98 -2.81
CA SER A 46 -3.77 -13.41 -3.13
C SER A 46 -2.69 -14.17 -2.34
N VAL A 47 -1.71 -13.48 -1.75
CA VAL A 47 -0.62 -14.13 -0.97
C VAL A 47 0.00 -13.17 0.04
N VAL A 48 -0.59 -12.91 1.22
CA VAL A 48 0.24 -12.53 2.39
C VAL A 48 -0.43 -12.98 3.69
N GLU A 49 -0.32 -14.27 3.97
CA GLU A 49 -0.51 -14.87 5.29
C GLU A 49 0.73 -14.61 6.18
N GLN A 50 1.24 -13.38 6.25
CA GLN A 50 2.42 -13.04 7.06
C GLN A 50 2.28 -11.70 7.81
N GLN A 51 1.41 -11.70 8.82
CA GLN A 51 1.73 -11.05 10.10
C GLN A 51 1.29 -11.98 11.24
N GLU A 52 1.86 -13.18 11.28
CA GLU A 52 1.95 -13.92 12.54
C GLU A 52 3.15 -13.36 13.32
N LYS A 53 2.86 -12.89 14.54
CA LYS A 53 3.76 -12.78 15.70
C LYS A 53 5.26 -12.89 15.41
N VAL A 54 5.97 -11.75 15.45
CA VAL A 54 7.30 -11.77 16.05
C VAL A 54 7.13 -11.30 17.48
N GLN A 55 7.26 -12.30 18.35
CA GLN A 55 7.16 -12.30 19.80
C GLN A 55 8.35 -11.61 20.46
#